data_AF-A0A2V2S4F9-F1
#
_entry.id   AF-A0A2V2S4F9-F1
#
_cell.length_a   1.000
_cell.length_b   1.000
_cell.length_c   1.000
_cell.angle_alpha   90.00
_cell.angle_beta   90.00
_cell.angle_gamma   90.00
#
_symmetry.space_group_name_H-M   'P 1'
#
loop_
_entity.id
_entity.type
_entity.pdbx_description
1 polymer ?
#
loop_
_entity_poly.entity_id
_entity_poly.type
_entity_poly.pdbx_seq_one_letter_code
_entity_poly.pdbx_strand_id
1 'polypeptide(L)'
;EGTTLADTLASRNPTPREEADEAERLAMVRLAVDHLPQDQKEAIVLCEWEEMSVAEAAAVLNTTEKAVESRLFRGRRRLREELSRVL
;
A
#
# COMPACT_ATOMS: atom_id res chain seq x y z
N GLU A 1 1.07 -15.49 44.99
CA GLU A 1 2.01 -15.01 43.95
C GLU A 1 2.20 -16.16 42.97
N GLY A 2 1.92 -15.96 41.69
CA GLY A 2 1.91 -17.05 40.72
C GLY A 2 1.61 -16.55 39.32
N THR A 3 2.45 -15.65 38.81
CA THR A 3 2.55 -15.44 37.37
C THR A 3 3.15 -16.70 36.77
N THR A 4 2.29 -17.51 36.16
CA THR A 4 2.67 -18.72 35.43
C THR A 4 3.69 -18.36 34.34
N LEU A 5 4.81 -19.09 34.25
CA LEU A 5 5.85 -18.93 33.22
C LEU A 5 5.30 -18.92 31.78
N ALA A 6 4.11 -19.47 31.57
CA ALA A 6 3.40 -19.48 30.29
C ALA A 6 3.01 -18.06 29.78
N ASP A 7 2.80 -17.08 30.68
CA ASP A 7 2.45 -15.70 30.30
C ASP A 7 3.66 -14.88 29.81
N THR A 8 4.89 -15.34 30.10
CA THR A 8 6.13 -14.61 29.76
C THR A 8 6.76 -15.06 28.45
N LEU A 9 6.23 -16.12 27.81
CA LEU A 9 6.85 -16.78 26.64
C LEU A 9 6.10 -16.58 25.31
N ALA A 10 4.99 -15.84 25.29
CA ALA A 10 4.41 -15.37 24.05
C ALA A 10 5.33 -14.27 23.48
N SER A 11 6.33 -14.68 22.70
CA SER A 11 7.11 -13.74 21.89
C SER A 11 6.13 -12.94 21.04
N ARG A 12 6.17 -11.61 21.15
CA ARG A 12 5.42 -10.69 20.26
C ARG A 12 5.96 -10.66 18.83
N ASN A 13 6.85 -11.60 18.50
CA ASN A 13 7.47 -11.71 17.20
C ASN A 13 6.57 -12.57 16.32
N PRO A 14 6.30 -12.14 15.07
CA PRO A 14 5.55 -12.94 14.14
C PRO A 14 6.23 -14.30 13.96
N THR A 15 5.41 -15.34 13.86
CA THR A 15 5.86 -16.69 13.52
C THR A 15 6.38 -16.69 12.08
N PRO A 16 7.24 -17.65 11.71
CA PRO A 16 7.70 -17.79 10.31
C PRO A 16 6.56 -17.90 9.29
N ARG A 17 5.40 -18.40 9.72
CA ARG A 17 4.19 -18.44 8.89
C ARG A 17 3.59 -17.05 8.68
N GLU A 18 3.44 -16.28 9.76
CA GLU A 18 2.93 -14.91 9.69
C GLU A 18 3.87 -13.98 8.89
N GLU A 19 5.18 -14.19 9.00
CA GLU A 19 6.18 -13.48 8.17
C GLU A 19 6.03 -13.82 6.69
N ALA A 20 5.82 -15.10 6.36
CA ALA A 20 5.60 -15.55 4.98
C ALA A 20 4.29 -15.01 4.41
N ASP A 21 3.19 -15.06 5.18
CA ASP A 21 1.88 -14.55 4.78
C ASP A 21 1.93 -13.03 4.52
N GLU A 22 2.64 -12.27 5.37
CA GLU A 22 2.82 -10.82 5.16
C GLU A 22 3.71 -10.52 3.95
N ALA A 23 4.79 -11.28 3.74
CA ALA A 23 5.64 -11.13 2.56
C ALA A 23 4.86 -11.40 1.25
N GLU A 24 4.01 -12.42 1.24
CA GLU A 24 3.13 -12.72 0.11
C GLU A 24 2.12 -11.58 -0.14
N ARG A 25 1.51 -11.06 0.93
CA ARG A 25 0.59 -9.93 0.85
C ARG A 25 1.26 -8.67 0.29
N LEU A 26 2.47 -8.35 0.75
CA LEU A 26 3.25 -7.21 0.25
C LEU A 26 3.63 -7.39 -1.23
N ALA A 27 4.01 -8.61 -1.64
CA ALA A 27 4.29 -8.91 -3.04
C ALA A 27 3.06 -8.70 -3.92
N MET A 28 1.88 -9.12 -3.45
CA MET A 28 0.61 -8.93 -4.16
C MET A 28 0.23 -7.45 -4.31
N VAL A 29 0.41 -6.64 -3.26
CA VAL A 29 0.20 -5.19 -3.32
C VAL A 29 1.13 -4.57 -4.35
N ARG A 30 2.41 -4.94 -4.34
CA ARG A 30 3.39 -4.39 -5.28
C ARG A 30 3.05 -4.72 -6.73
N LEU A 31 2.68 -5.97 -7.02
CA LEU A 31 2.21 -6.38 -8.35
C LEU A 31 0.96 -5.59 -8.79
N ALA A 32 0.00 -5.39 -7.89
CA ALA A 32 -1.20 -4.62 -8.19
C ALA A 32 -0.89 -3.16 -8.54
N VAL A 33 0.06 -2.53 -7.84
CA VAL A 33 0.54 -1.19 -8.18
C VAL A 33 1.28 -1.18 -9.51
N ASP A 34 2.14 -2.16 -9.77
CA ASP A 34 2.89 -2.23 -11.02
C ASP A 34 1.97 -2.34 -12.25
N HIS A 35 0.84 -3.02 -12.12
CA HIS A 35 -0.18 -3.18 -13.15
C HIS A 35 -1.03 -1.93 -13.40
N LEU A 36 -0.97 -0.89 -12.56
CA LEU A 36 -1.69 0.36 -12.80
C LEU A 36 -1.18 1.05 -14.07
N PRO A 37 -2.06 1.74 -14.81
CA PRO A 37 -1.64 2.68 -15.85
C PRO A 37 -0.63 3.68 -15.27
N GLN A 38 0.41 4.02 -16.05
CA GLN A 38 1.54 4.82 -15.59
C GLN A 38 1.11 6.11 -14.88
N ASP A 39 0.22 6.89 -15.48
CA ASP A 39 -0.36 8.10 -14.89
C ASP A 39 -0.98 7.92 -13.49
N GLN A 40 -1.60 6.76 -13.23
CA GLN A 40 -2.22 6.46 -11.94
C GLN A 40 -1.18 5.99 -10.93
N LYS A 41 -0.23 5.16 -11.39
CA LYS A 41 0.90 4.69 -10.58
C LYS A 41 1.75 5.86 -10.09
N GLU A 42 2.12 6.78 -10.98
CA GLU A 42 2.92 7.97 -10.64
C GLU A 42 2.20 8.83 -9.60
N ALA A 43 0.90 9.07 -9.76
CA ALA A 43 0.13 9.82 -8.77
C ALA A 43 0.07 9.11 -7.40
N ILE A 44 -0.15 7.79 -7.39
CA ILE A 44 -0.14 6.97 -6.16
C ILE A 44 1.24 7.02 -5.50
N VAL A 45 2.32 6.87 -6.26
CA VAL A 45 3.69 6.86 -5.72
C VAL A 45 4.02 8.18 -5.06
N LEU A 46 3.80 9.29 -5.76
CA LEU A 46 4.14 10.61 -5.25
C LEU A 46 3.32 10.96 -4.00
N CYS A 47 2.03 10.63 -3.96
CA CYS A 47 1.19 11.00 -2.83
C CYS A 47 1.24 10.03 -1.64
N GLU A 48 1.39 8.72 -1.88
CA GLU A 48 1.31 7.71 -0.81
C GLU A 48 2.69 7.25 -0.31
N TRP A 49 3.72 7.23 -1.17
CA TRP A 49 5.09 6.84 -0.77
C TRP A 49 5.99 8.04 -0.52
N GLU A 50 5.93 9.05 -1.39
CA GLU A 50 6.74 10.28 -1.23
C GLU A 50 6.01 11.34 -0.36
N GLU A 51 4.81 11.02 0.14
CA GLU A 51 3.96 11.87 0.99
C GLU A 51 3.70 13.29 0.43
N MET A 52 3.78 13.46 -0.89
CA MET A 52 3.59 14.75 -1.56
C MET A 52 2.11 15.15 -1.57
N SER A 53 1.86 16.45 -1.41
CA SER A 53 0.52 17.00 -1.63
C SER A 53 0.09 16.90 -3.10
N VAL A 54 -1.21 16.97 -3.34
CA VAL A 54 -1.79 16.97 -4.70
C VAL A 54 -1.20 18.10 -5.55
N ALA A 55 -0.96 19.27 -4.96
CA ALA A 55 -0.37 20.43 -5.63
C ALA A 55 1.09 20.18 -6.04
N GLU A 56 1.90 19.62 -5.14
CA GLU A 56 3.30 19.29 -5.45
C GLU A 56 3.40 18.18 -6.49
N ALA A 57 2.57 17.14 -6.39
CA ALA A 57 2.50 16.08 -7.38
C ALA A 57 2.05 16.62 -8.76
N ALA A 58 1.10 17.55 -8.80
CA ALA A 58 0.67 18.19 -10.04
C ALA A 58 1.81 18.97 -10.70
N ALA A 59 2.61 19.68 -9.90
CA ALA A 59 3.80 20.39 -10.38
C ALA A 59 4.85 19.42 -10.95
N VAL A 60 5.17 18.33 -10.24
CA VAL A 60 6.12 17.30 -10.71
C VAL A 60 5.65 16.63 -12.00
N LEU A 61 4.37 16.29 -12.08
CA LEU A 61 3.78 15.60 -13.23
C LEU A 61 3.39 16.53 -14.38
N ASN A 62 3.70 17.83 -14.30
CA ASN A 62 3.30 18.86 -15.28
C ASN A 62 1.81 18.76 -15.67
N THR A 63 0.94 18.69 -14.66
CA THR A 63 -0.51 18.55 -14.85
C THR A 63 -1.29 19.43 -13.87
N THR A 64 -2.61 19.31 -13.85
CA THR A 64 -3.47 20.02 -12.90
C THR A 64 -3.74 19.19 -11.64
N GLU A 65 -3.96 19.84 -10.50
CA GLU A 65 -4.39 19.18 -9.25
C GLU A 65 -5.60 18.28 -9.47
N LYS A 66 -6.61 18.78 -10.20
CA LYS A 66 -7.80 18.02 -10.57
C LYS A 66 -7.49 16.74 -11.35
N ALA A 67 -6.49 16.76 -12.23
CA ALA A 67 -6.05 15.57 -12.95
C ALA A 67 -5.36 14.57 -12.02
N VAL A 68 -4.54 15.04 -11.07
CA VAL A 68 -3.92 14.20 -10.03
C VAL A 68 -4.98 13.56 -9.14
N GLU A 69 -5.95 14.32 -8.63
CA GLU A 69 -7.08 13.78 -7.86
C GLU A 69 -7.83 12.69 -8.63
N SER A 70 -8.09 12.93 -9.92
CA SER A 70 -8.76 11.98 -10.79
C SER A 70 -7.94 10.70 -11.01
N ARG A 71 -6.61 10.83 -11.16
CA ARG A 71 -5.68 9.71 -11.27
C ARG A 71 -5.62 8.92 -9.97
N LEU A 72 -5.53 9.58 -8.82
CA LEU A 72 -5.57 8.96 -7.48
C LEU A 72 -6.87 8.20 -7.26
N PHE A 73 -8.01 8.83 -7.53
CA PHE A 73 -9.31 8.19 -7.37
C PHE A 73 -9.42 6.90 -8.19
N ARG A 74 -9.04 6.95 -9.49
CA ARG A 74 -9.06 5.76 -10.36
C ARG A 74 -8.04 4.72 -9.93
N GLY A 75 -6.82 5.13 -9.56
CA GLY A 75 -5.76 4.26 -9.07
C GLY A 75 -6.19 3.49 -7.83
N ARG A 76 -6.66 4.19 -6.78
CA ARG A 76 -7.17 3.59 -5.54
C ARG A 76 -8.34 2.64 -5.79
N ARG A 77 -9.28 3.03 -6.67
CA ARG A 77 -10.41 2.16 -7.04
C ARG A 77 -9.92 0.87 -7.70
N ARG A 78 -8.98 0.96 -8.64
CA ARG A 78 -8.44 -0.21 -9.35
C ARG A 78 -7.64 -1.10 -8.42
N LEU A 79 -6.80 -0.53 -7.54
CA LEU A 79 -6.09 -1.29 -6.51
C LEU A 79 -7.05 -2.04 -5.60
N ARG A 80 -8.13 -1.39 -5.15
CA ARG A 80 -9.15 -2.05 -4.34
C ARG A 80 -9.81 -3.20 -5.09
N GLU A 81 -10.17 -3.00 -6.35
CA GLU A 81 -10.79 -4.06 -7.18
C GLU A 81 -9.83 -5.25 -7.39
N GLU A 82 -8.56 -4.99 -7.72
CA GLU A 82 -7.53 -6.04 -7.90
C GLU A 82 -7.24 -6.77 -6.58
N LEU A 83 -6.99 -6.05 -5.50
CA LEU A 83 -6.65 -6.65 -4.21
C LEU A 83 -7.83 -7.37 -3.57
N SER A 84 -9.07 -6.94 -3.79
CA SER A 84 -10.26 -7.65 -3.33
C SER A 84 -10.49 -9.01 -4.01
N ARG A 85 -9.83 -9.28 -5.14
CA ARG A 85 -9.89 -10.57 -5.83
C ARG A 85 -8.82 -11.55 -5.34
N VAL A 86 -7.74 -11.03 -4.74
CA VAL A 86 -6.56 -11.83 -4.40
C VAL A 86 -6.38 -12.00 -2.89
N LEU A 87 -6.89 -11.06 -2.08
CA LEU A 87 -6.95 -11.13 -0.62
C LEU A 87 -8.35 -11.56 -0.16
#